data_AF-A0A2T7G0G3-F1
#
_entry.id   AF-A0A2T7G0G3-F1
#
_cell.length_a   1.000
_cell.length_b   1.000
_cell.length_c   1.000
_cell.angle_alpha   90.00
_cell.angle_beta   90.00
_cell.angle_gamma   90.00
#
_symmetry.space_group_name_H-M   'P 1'
#
loop_
_entity.id
_entity.type
_entity.pdbx_description
1 polymer ?
#
loop_
_entity_poly.entity_id
_entity_poly.type
_entity_poly.pdbx_seq_one_letter_code
_entity_poly.pdbx_strand_id
1 'polypeptide(L)'
;MALLGAVAACTAPLPGGETGPFAPGNTLTYYYQNVLTGMPEQAQIIDCGDQMFRKTCVQLSNGATFELEPTENGVSYGNDAQRVVLQPDPGGVPSGVGQMTDLTKDEVIGLRWVSLPSAGAVAASPATGG
;
A
#
# COMPACT_ATOMS: atom_id res chain seq x y z
N MET A 1 -23.41 -20.55 -31.36
CA MET A 1 -23.07 -19.95 -30.04
C MET A 1 -22.06 -20.86 -29.36
N ALA A 2 -20.88 -20.37 -29.03
CA ALA A 2 -20.01 -20.93 -28.01
C ALA A 2 -19.11 -19.79 -27.54
N LEU A 3 -19.24 -19.44 -26.27
CA LEU A 3 -18.65 -18.28 -25.63
C LEU A 3 -17.12 -18.40 -25.64
N LEU A 4 -16.44 -17.45 -26.30
CA LEU A 4 -15.04 -17.18 -26.06
C LEU A 4 -14.93 -16.58 -24.66
N GLY A 5 -14.35 -17.36 -23.75
CA GLY A 5 -14.12 -16.97 -22.36
C GLY A 5 -13.32 -15.68 -22.30
N ALA A 6 -13.98 -14.64 -21.80
CA ALA A 6 -13.31 -13.44 -21.34
C ALA A 6 -12.36 -13.86 -20.22
N VAL A 7 -11.06 -13.70 -20.46
CA VAL A 7 -10.03 -13.69 -19.42
C VAL A 7 -10.38 -12.53 -18.50
N ALA A 8 -11.12 -12.83 -17.43
CA ALA A 8 -11.26 -11.93 -16.31
C ALA A 8 -9.84 -11.71 -15.79
N ALA A 9 -9.30 -10.53 -16.03
CA ALA A 9 -8.18 -10.00 -15.28
C ALA A 9 -8.64 -9.89 -13.82
N CYS A 10 -8.59 -11.01 -13.10
CA CYS A 10 -8.72 -11.06 -11.65
C CYS A 10 -7.47 -10.40 -11.10
N THR A 11 -7.44 -9.07 -11.09
CA THR A 11 -6.59 -8.32 -10.18
C THR A 11 -7.01 -8.76 -8.79
N ALA A 12 -6.24 -9.67 -8.20
CA ALA A 12 -6.51 -10.15 -6.86
C ALA A 12 -6.67 -8.93 -5.95
N PRO A 13 -7.76 -8.83 -5.17
CA PRO A 13 -7.99 -7.67 -4.35
C PRO A 13 -6.81 -7.51 -3.39
N LEU A 14 -6.26 -6.30 -3.31
CA LEU A 14 -5.18 -6.01 -2.37
C LEU A 14 -5.66 -6.39 -0.96
N PRO A 15 -4.79 -6.98 -0.12
CA PRO A 15 -5.14 -7.34 1.24
C PRO A 15 -5.53 -6.07 2.01
N GLY A 16 -6.84 -5.86 2.16
CA GLY A 16 -7.40 -4.67 2.77
C GLY A 16 -7.52 -3.47 1.82
N GLY A 17 -8.21 -3.65 0.69
CA GLY A 17 -8.58 -2.62 -0.31
C GLY A 17 -9.34 -1.40 0.24
N GLU A 18 -10.55 -1.08 -0.27
CA GLU A 18 -11.26 0.19 0.03
C GLU A 18 -11.48 0.53 1.52
N THR A 19 -11.25 -0.42 2.44
CA THR A 19 -11.45 -0.26 3.89
C THR A 19 -10.26 -0.73 4.75
N GLY A 20 -9.15 -1.19 4.16
CA GLY A 20 -8.02 -1.73 4.92
C GLY A 20 -6.78 -0.84 4.93
N PRO A 21 -5.62 -1.36 5.39
CA PRO A 21 -4.39 -0.56 5.51
C PRO A 21 -3.93 0.00 4.16
N PHE A 22 -4.29 -0.64 3.05
CA PHE A 22 -3.92 -0.19 1.71
C PHE A 22 -5.06 0.52 0.97
N ALA A 23 -6.01 1.10 1.70
CA ALA A 23 -7.06 1.93 1.12
C ALA A 23 -6.49 3.26 0.60
N PRO A 24 -6.92 3.73 -0.59
CA PRO A 24 -6.68 5.09 -1.04
C PRO A 24 -7.10 6.13 0.01
N GLY A 25 -6.29 7.19 0.17
CA GLY A 25 -6.48 8.22 1.18
C GLY A 25 -5.76 7.95 2.51
N ASN A 26 -5.20 6.75 2.71
CA ASN A 26 -4.33 6.48 3.85
C ASN A 26 -2.92 7.06 3.65
N THR A 27 -2.27 7.42 4.75
CA THR A 27 -0.85 7.74 4.83
C THR A 27 -0.10 6.56 5.43
N LEU A 28 0.83 5.99 4.67
CA LEU A 28 1.82 5.01 5.13
C LEU A 28 3.00 5.74 5.75
N THR A 29 3.35 5.35 6.98
CA THR A 29 4.52 5.85 7.70
C THR A 29 5.49 4.70 7.95
N TYR A 30 6.75 4.87 7.53
CA TYR A 30 7.80 3.87 7.65
C TYR A 30 8.79 4.21 8.77
N TYR A 31 9.11 3.21 9.60
CA TYR A 31 10.09 3.24 10.66
C TYR A 31 11.19 2.22 10.35
N TYR A 32 12.34 2.69 9.92
CA TYR A 32 13.47 1.84 9.53
C TYR A 32 14.20 1.29 10.75
N GLN A 33 14.38 -0.03 10.83
CA GLN A 33 14.92 -0.69 12.03
C GLN A 33 16.42 -0.46 12.24
N ASN A 34 17.16 -0.05 11.20
CA ASN A 34 18.62 0.12 11.24
C ASN A 34 19.09 1.58 11.11
N VAL A 35 18.16 2.56 11.11
CA VAL A 35 18.52 3.98 10.96
C VAL A 35 18.38 4.67 12.32
N LEU A 36 19.51 4.82 13.03
CA LEU A 36 19.60 5.37 14.40
C LEU A 36 19.03 6.80 14.56
N THR A 37 18.89 7.56 13.48
CA THR A 37 18.53 8.99 13.53
C THR A 37 17.62 9.45 12.37
N GLY A 38 16.99 8.53 11.65
CA GLY A 38 16.13 8.88 10.51
C GLY A 38 14.75 9.34 10.96
N MET A 39 14.28 10.49 10.46
CA MET A 39 12.86 10.81 10.55
C MET A 39 12.06 9.74 9.80
N PRO A 40 10.88 9.34 10.30
CA PRO A 40 10.03 8.39 9.59
C PRO A 40 9.64 8.96 8.22
N GLU A 41 9.68 8.10 7.21
CA GLU A 41 9.27 8.48 5.86
C GLU A 41 7.76 8.29 5.71
N GLN A 42 7.12 9.18 4.95
CA GLN A 42 5.71 9.09 4.65
C GLN A 42 5.47 8.89 3.16
N ALA A 43 4.44 8.12 2.85
CA ALA A 43 3.90 7.93 1.52
C ALA A 43 2.37 7.94 1.58
N GLN A 44 1.73 8.35 0.50
CA GLN A 44 0.28 8.33 0.38
C GLN A 44 -0.17 7.14 -0.44
N ILE A 45 -1.29 6.56 -0.05
CA ILE A 45 -1.97 5.56 -0.85
C ILE A 45 -3.00 6.29 -1.71
N ILE A 46 -2.92 6.13 -3.02
CA ILE A 46 -3.75 6.85 -3.99
C ILE A 46 -4.38 5.88 -4.98
N ASP A 47 -5.52 6.28 -5.54
CA ASP A 47 -6.03 5.67 -6.76
C ASP A 47 -5.20 6.16 -7.95
N CYS A 48 -4.68 5.22 -8.74
CA CYS A 48 -3.87 5.50 -9.93
C CYS A 48 -4.34 4.71 -11.16
N GLY A 49 -5.44 3.97 -11.03
CA GLY A 49 -6.05 3.23 -12.12
C GLY A 49 -7.01 4.09 -12.96
N ASP A 50 -7.34 3.60 -14.15
CA ASP A 50 -8.30 4.24 -15.04
C ASP A 50 -9.75 3.89 -14.67
N GLN A 51 -10.71 4.56 -15.30
CA GLN A 51 -12.16 4.32 -15.14
C GLN A 51 -12.57 2.85 -15.36
N MET A 52 -11.77 2.08 -16.10
CA MET A 52 -12.02 0.66 -16.37
C MET A 52 -11.32 -0.31 -15.40
N PHE A 53 -10.25 0.13 -14.72
CA PHE A 53 -9.43 -0.71 -13.85
C PHE A 53 -9.00 0.09 -12.62
N ARG A 54 -9.65 -0.14 -11.48
CA ARG A 54 -9.21 0.46 -10.21
C ARG A 54 -7.88 -0.16 -9.80
N LYS A 55 -6.88 0.70 -9.62
CA LYS A 55 -5.55 0.34 -9.12
C LYS A 55 -5.18 1.27 -7.99
N THR A 56 -4.51 0.72 -7.01
CA THR A 56 -3.99 1.47 -5.88
C THR A 56 -2.47 1.59 -6.02
N CYS A 57 -1.95 2.77 -5.79
CA CYS A 57 -0.52 3.06 -5.82
C CYS A 57 -0.05 3.63 -4.50
N VAL A 58 1.25 3.50 -4.25
CA VAL A 58 1.98 4.26 -3.24
C VAL A 58 2.67 5.43 -3.92
N GLN A 59 2.34 6.65 -3.48
CA GLN A 59 3.03 7.88 -3.85
C GLN A 59 3.99 8.27 -2.73
N LEU A 60 5.29 8.22 -3.02
CA LEU A 60 6.35 8.62 -2.09
C LEU A 60 6.43 10.15 -1.97
N SER A 61 7.06 10.62 -0.89
CA SER A 61 7.26 12.06 -0.65
C SER A 61 8.06 12.79 -1.75
N ASN A 62 8.86 12.06 -2.54
CA ASN A 62 9.60 12.60 -3.69
C ASN A 62 8.76 12.68 -4.98
N GLY A 63 7.47 12.32 -4.94
CA GLY A 63 6.54 12.33 -6.08
C GLY A 63 6.56 11.05 -6.92
N ALA A 64 7.48 10.11 -6.66
CA ALA A 64 7.48 8.82 -7.33
C ALA A 64 6.22 8.02 -6.95
N THR A 65 5.61 7.38 -7.95
CA THR A 65 4.37 6.61 -7.77
C THR A 65 4.58 5.20 -8.28
N PHE A 66 4.23 4.21 -7.47
CA PHE A 66 4.38 2.79 -7.80
C PHE A 66 3.08 2.05 -7.54
N GLU A 67 2.70 1.16 -8.46
CA GLU A 67 1.55 0.28 -8.29
C GLU A 67 1.77 -0.68 -7.12
N LEU A 68 0.73 -0.86 -6.30
CA LEU A 68 0.71 -1.91 -5.29
C LEU A 68 0.35 -3.23 -5.96
N GLU A 69 1.23 -4.20 -5.80
CA GLU A 69 1.05 -5.56 -6.28
C GLU A 69 0.74 -6.48 -5.09
N PRO A 70 -0.28 -7.34 -5.17
CA PRO A 70 -0.54 -8.33 -4.13
C PRO A 70 0.59 -9.37 -4.09
N THR A 71 0.95 -9.79 -2.88
CA THR A 71 1.84 -10.93 -2.61
C THR A 71 1.08 -11.98 -1.82
N GLU A 72 1.71 -13.14 -1.55
CA GLU A 72 1.10 -14.21 -0.77
C GLU A 72 0.58 -13.73 0.60
N ASN A 73 1.29 -12.81 1.25
CA ASN A 73 1.01 -12.38 2.63
C ASN A 73 0.83 -10.87 2.80
N GLY A 74 0.71 -10.11 1.73
CA GLY A 74 0.72 -8.64 1.82
C GLY A 74 0.78 -7.96 0.47
N VAL A 75 1.55 -6.89 0.37
CA VAL A 75 1.74 -6.12 -0.87
C VAL A 75 3.21 -5.85 -1.15
N SER A 76 3.53 -5.60 -2.40
CA SER A 76 4.83 -5.04 -2.79
C SER A 76 4.67 -3.88 -3.75
N TYR A 77 5.65 -2.98 -3.76
CA TYR A 77 5.76 -1.92 -4.76
C TYR A 77 7.23 -1.60 -5.00
N GLY A 78 7.53 -0.92 -6.11
CA GLY A 78 8.88 -0.48 -6.45
C GLY A 78 9.17 -0.58 -7.94
N ASN A 79 10.45 -0.71 -8.28
CA ASN A 79 10.97 -0.80 -9.64
C ASN A 79 12.21 -1.71 -9.68
N ASP A 80 12.94 -1.68 -10.80
CA ASP A 80 14.13 -2.50 -11.02
C ASP A 80 15.33 -2.13 -10.14
N ALA A 81 15.30 -0.98 -9.47
CA ALA A 81 16.37 -0.53 -8.57
C ALA A 81 16.04 -0.77 -7.09
N GLN A 82 14.77 -0.71 -6.72
CA GLN A 82 14.33 -0.82 -5.33
C GLN A 82 12.98 -1.51 -5.24
N ARG A 83 12.87 -2.47 -4.33
CA ARG A 83 11.62 -3.18 -4.04
C ARG A 83 11.26 -3.09 -2.56
N VAL A 84 10.00 -2.78 -2.27
CA VAL A 84 9.45 -2.78 -0.93
C VAL A 84 8.38 -3.84 -0.83
N VAL A 85 8.43 -4.66 0.23
CA VAL A 85 7.43 -5.68 0.56
C VAL A 85 6.87 -5.36 1.94
N LEU A 86 5.55 -5.26 2.05
CA LEU A 86 4.83 -4.94 3.27
C LEU A 86 3.88 -6.09 3.63
N GLN A 87 4.02 -6.60 4.84
CA GLN A 87 3.17 -7.65 5.40
C GLN A 87 2.37 -7.07 6.57
N PRO A 88 1.03 -7.09 6.51
CA PRO A 88 0.18 -6.68 7.63
C PRO A 88 0.39 -7.55 8.87
N ASP A 89 0.34 -6.92 10.04
CA ASP A 89 0.23 -7.65 11.29
C ASP A 89 -1.15 -8.36 11.35
N PRO A 90 -1.25 -9.51 12.01
CA PRO A 90 -2.52 -10.22 12.17
C PRO A 90 -3.53 -9.39 12.97
N GLY A 91 -4.82 -9.69 12.76
CA GLY A 91 -5.91 -9.05 13.51
C GLY A 91 -6.46 -7.75 12.91
N GLY A 92 -6.10 -7.44 11.65
CA GLY A 92 -6.68 -6.31 10.92
C GLY A 92 -6.26 -4.94 11.44
N VAL A 93 -5.18 -4.88 12.22
CA VAL A 93 -4.56 -3.62 12.63
C VAL A 93 -3.88 -2.98 11.42
N PRO A 94 -3.89 -1.64 11.29
CA PRO A 94 -3.35 -1.00 10.11
C PRO A 94 -1.84 -0.76 10.28
N SER A 95 -1.10 -1.82 10.62
CA SER A 95 0.34 -1.84 10.83
C SER A 95 0.92 -3.14 10.33
N GLY A 96 2.25 -3.19 10.27
CA GLY A 96 2.93 -4.42 9.89
C GLY A 96 4.44 -4.36 9.95
N VAL A 97 5.03 -5.37 9.34
CA VAL A 97 6.46 -5.44 9.04
C VAL A 97 6.67 -5.26 7.54
N GLY A 98 7.87 -4.85 7.16
CA GLY A 98 8.25 -4.85 5.77
C GLY A 98 9.75 -4.93 5.58
N GLN A 99 10.13 -5.05 4.32
CA GLN A 99 11.50 -5.06 3.88
C GLN A 99 11.64 -4.15 2.66
N MET A 100 12.67 -3.33 2.68
CA MET A 100 13.09 -2.52 1.55
C MET A 100 14.42 -3.10 1.05
N THR A 101 14.45 -3.48 -0.21
CA THR A 101 15.62 -4.06 -0.86
C THR A 101 16.13 -3.09 -1.93
N ASP A 102 17.39 -2.68 -1.82
CA ASP A 102 18.13 -2.05 -2.92
C ASP A 102 18.67 -3.17 -3.81
N LEU A 103 18.07 -3.34 -4.99
CA LEU A 103 18.40 -4.41 -5.95
C LEU A 103 19.72 -4.14 -6.68
N THR A 104 20.26 -2.92 -6.58
CA THR A 104 21.55 -2.56 -7.20
C THR A 104 22.73 -2.84 -6.28
N LYS A 105 22.49 -2.95 -4.97
CA LYS A 105 23.53 -3.16 -3.94
C LYS A 105 23.36 -4.46 -3.14
N ASP A 106 22.30 -5.23 -3.40
CA ASP A 106 21.89 -6.39 -2.59
C ASP A 106 21.74 -6.06 -1.10
N GLU A 107 21.30 -4.83 -0.79
CA GLU A 107 21.12 -4.36 0.58
C GLU A 107 19.64 -4.48 0.99
N VAL A 108 19.39 -5.04 2.18
CA VAL A 108 18.04 -5.23 2.72
C VAL A 108 17.91 -4.49 4.05
N ILE A 109 16.89 -3.63 4.13
CA ILE A 109 16.55 -2.85 5.30
C ILE A 109 15.19 -3.31 5.81
N GLY A 110 15.15 -3.76 7.07
CA GLY A 110 13.90 -4.05 7.76
C GLY A 110 13.16 -2.78 8.17
N LEU A 111 11.83 -2.78 8.05
CA LEU A 111 11.00 -1.66 8.46
C LEU A 111 9.77 -2.12 9.26
N ARG A 112 9.30 -1.23 10.12
CA ARG A 112 7.94 -1.25 10.67
C ARG A 112 7.12 -0.19 9.95
N TRP A 113 5.84 -0.46 9.74
CA TRP A 113 4.97 0.52 9.10
C TRP A 113 3.63 0.61 9.80
N VAL A 114 3.02 1.78 9.67
CA VAL A 114 1.65 2.08 10.11
C VAL A 114 0.96 2.81 8.97
N SER A 115 -0.30 2.45 8.70
CA SER A 115 -1.16 3.11 7.72
C SER A 115 -2.34 3.73 8.45
N LEU A 116 -2.59 5.03 8.28
CA LEU A 116 -3.74 5.67 8.92
C LEU A 116 -4.49 6.52 7.90
N PRO A 117 -5.82 6.66 8.02
CA PRO A 117 -6.55 7.63 7.23
C PRO A 117 -5.92 9.01 7.39
N SER A 118 -5.59 9.65 6.27
CA SER A 118 -5.08 11.03 6.31
C SER A 118 -6.17 11.93 6.88
N ALA A 119 -5.81 13.02 7.59
CA ALA A 119 -6.73 13.87 8.37
C ALA A 119 -7.89 14.55 7.58
N GLY A 120 -8.11 14.20 6.31
CA GLY A 120 -9.29 14.56 5.51
C GLY A 120 -10.32 13.43 5.32
N ALA A 121 -10.07 12.20 5.79
CA ALA A 121 -10.99 11.05 5.63
C ALA A 121 -12.07 10.94 6.74
N VAL A 122 -11.95 11.72 7.82
CA VAL A 122 -12.96 11.83 8.88
C VAL A 122 -14.04 12.85 8.50
N ALA A 123 -14.76 12.61 7.40
CA ALA A 123 -15.98 13.36 7.09
C ALA A 123 -16.98 12.49 6.32
N ALA A 124 -17.72 11.65 7.06
CA ALA A 124 -19.16 11.40 6.88
C ALA A 124 -19.61 10.17 7.69
N SER A 125 -19.83 10.34 8.99
CA SER A 125 -20.98 9.68 9.60
C SER A 125 -22.05 10.75 9.75
N PRO A 126 -23.16 10.72 8.98
CA PRO A 126 -24.32 11.48 9.40
C PRO A 126 -24.81 10.85 10.70
N ALA A 127 -24.73 11.62 11.79
CA ALA A 127 -25.45 11.30 13.00
C ALA A 127 -26.95 11.31 12.67
N THR A 128 -27.54 10.13 12.51
CA THR A 128 -29.00 9.99 12.55
C THR A 128 -29.41 9.93 14.02
N GLY A 129 -29.87 11.05 14.56
CA GLY A 129 -30.49 11.13 15.88
C GLY A 129 -30.82 12.59 16.20
N GLY A 130 -32.05 12.99 16.49
CA GLY A 130 -33.34 12.29 16.56
C GLY A 130 -34.47 13.32 16.55
#